data_AF-A0A1H0CY60-F1
#
_entry.id   AF-A0A1H0CY60-F1
#
_cell.length_a   1.000
_cell.length_b   1.000
_cell.length_c   1.000
_cell.angle_alpha   90.00
_cell.angle_beta   90.00
_cell.angle_gamma   90.00
#
_symmetry.space_group_name_H-M   'P 1'
#
loop_
_entity.id
_entity.type
_entity.pdbx_description
1 polymer ?
#
loop_
_entity_poly.entity_id
_entity_poly.type
_entity_poly.pdbx_seq_one_letter_code
_entity_poly.pdbx_strand_id
1 'polypeptide(L)'
;MHIPNQHQIRRLGYIASLFEDTSSSIFEKVKYPSVVYIQPKGRNKIKAAFPLIDHVIYGETILSISEKLDESGSIIQYHYGWEESQRVRAKGKQVRHIMAFGNENHRPGSSGWVETNPFHHHHVPGEPKQRKSTAVQTLEEVIQILQTYICTGKHYDSSHNF
;
A
#
# COMPACT_ATOMS: atom_id res chain seq x y z
N MET A 1 1.80 -26.32 -3.21
CA MET A 1 2.03 -25.09 -3.99
C MET A 1 0.65 -24.60 -4.45
N HIS A 2 0.29 -23.33 -4.19
CA HIS A 2 -1.03 -22.80 -4.58
C HIS A 2 -1.00 -22.34 -6.03
N ILE A 3 -1.93 -22.80 -6.86
CA ILE A 3 -2.08 -22.38 -8.25
C ILE A 3 -3.05 -21.18 -8.27
N PRO A 4 -2.63 -19.99 -8.72
CA PRO A 4 -3.51 -18.82 -8.76
C PRO A 4 -4.69 -19.03 -9.71
N ASN A 5 -5.86 -18.53 -9.31
CA ASN A 5 -7.03 -18.53 -10.18
C ASN A 5 -6.95 -17.43 -11.26
N GLN A 6 -7.83 -17.46 -12.25
CA GLN A 6 -7.81 -16.52 -13.38
C GLN A 6 -7.94 -15.05 -12.94
N HIS A 7 -8.74 -14.75 -11.90
CA HIS A 7 -8.88 -13.39 -11.38
C HIS A 7 -7.59 -12.92 -10.69
N GLN A 8 -6.93 -13.79 -9.93
CA GLN A 8 -5.61 -13.49 -9.37
C GLN A 8 -4.60 -13.22 -10.48
N ILE A 9 -4.54 -14.05 -11.52
CA ILE A 9 -3.62 -13.86 -12.66
C ILE A 9 -3.85 -12.50 -13.32
N ARG A 10 -5.10 -12.14 -13.62
CA ARG A 10 -5.43 -10.83 -14.20
C ARG A 10 -5.00 -9.67 -13.31
N ARG A 11 -5.31 -9.73 -12.01
CA ARG A 11 -4.96 -8.65 -11.08
C ARG A 11 -3.46 -8.56 -10.83
N LEU A 12 -2.74 -9.69 -10.79
CA LEU A 12 -1.27 -9.71 -10.74
C LEU A 12 -0.69 -9.02 -11.99
N GLY A 13 -1.19 -9.35 -13.18
CA GLY A 13 -0.76 -8.70 -14.43
C GLY A 13 -0.98 -7.19 -14.41
N TYR A 14 -2.13 -6.75 -13.90
CA TYR A 14 -2.45 -5.34 -13.74
C TYR A 14 -1.51 -4.61 -12.76
N ILE A 15 -1.28 -5.18 -11.58
CA ILE A 15 -0.38 -4.58 -10.58
C ILE A 15 1.06 -4.54 -11.13
N ALA A 16 1.49 -5.55 -11.88
CA ALA A 16 2.77 -5.53 -12.57
C ALA A 16 2.82 -4.43 -13.64
N SER A 17 1.76 -4.23 -14.43
CA SER A 17 1.74 -3.15 -15.43
C SER A 17 1.80 -1.76 -14.79
N LEU A 18 1.25 -1.55 -13.60
CA LEU A 18 1.40 -0.29 -12.87
C LEU A 18 2.86 0.00 -12.50
N PHE A 19 3.62 -1.03 -12.13
CA PHE A 19 5.05 -0.89 -11.87
C PHE A 19 5.83 -0.59 -13.15
N GLU A 20 5.50 -1.26 -14.25
CA GLU A 20 6.17 -1.07 -15.54
C GLU A 20 5.83 0.25 -16.23
N ASP A 21 4.66 0.82 -15.96
CA ASP A 21 4.21 2.09 -16.52
C ASP A 21 5.22 3.21 -16.20
N THR A 22 5.72 3.86 -17.24
CA THR A 22 6.70 4.94 -17.15
C THR A 22 6.05 6.29 -16.83
N SER A 23 4.72 6.41 -16.94
CA SER A 23 3.98 7.61 -16.53
C SER A 23 3.89 7.75 -15.01
N SER A 24 3.90 6.62 -14.28
CA SER A 24 4.00 6.55 -12.82
C SER A 24 5.47 6.66 -12.38
N SER A 25 6.01 7.87 -12.47
CA SER A 25 7.43 8.21 -12.22
C SER A 25 7.96 7.96 -10.79
N ILE A 26 7.21 7.29 -9.92
CA ILE A 26 7.54 7.15 -8.49
C ILE A 26 8.30 5.87 -8.12
N PHE A 27 8.34 4.88 -9.02
CA PHE A 27 8.91 3.57 -8.76
C PHE A 27 10.40 3.50 -9.11
N GLU A 28 11.20 2.88 -8.25
CA GLU A 28 12.65 2.66 -8.46
C GLU A 28 12.91 1.28 -9.09
N LYS A 29 13.21 1.25 -10.39
CA LYS A 29 13.26 -0.02 -11.15
C LYS A 29 14.65 -0.68 -11.18
N VAL A 30 15.70 0.06 -10.85
CA VAL A 30 17.09 -0.36 -11.10
C VAL A 30 17.85 -0.62 -9.81
N LYS A 31 17.71 0.25 -8.81
CA LYS A 31 18.54 0.25 -7.60
C LYS A 31 18.20 -0.89 -6.64
N TYR A 32 16.92 -1.28 -6.57
CA TYR A 32 16.42 -2.21 -5.55
C TYR A 32 15.59 -3.39 -6.11
N PRO A 33 16.10 -4.16 -7.07
CA PRO A 33 15.35 -5.25 -7.69
C PRO A 33 14.93 -6.34 -6.68
N SER A 34 15.67 -6.51 -5.58
CA SER A 34 15.36 -7.49 -4.53
C SER A 34 14.13 -7.14 -3.67
N VAL A 35 13.64 -5.90 -3.73
CA VAL A 35 12.43 -5.47 -3.03
C VAL A 35 11.17 -5.87 -3.80
N VAL A 36 11.29 -5.96 -5.13
CA VAL A 36 10.16 -6.24 -6.02
C VAL A 36 9.66 -7.66 -5.78
N TYR A 37 8.39 -7.77 -5.39
CA TYR A 37 7.69 -9.04 -5.45
C TYR A 37 6.23 -8.80 -5.79
N ILE A 38 5.65 -9.76 -6.49
CA ILE A 38 4.22 -9.82 -6.77
C ILE A 38 3.81 -11.28 -6.81
N GLN A 39 2.91 -11.68 -5.91
CA GLN A 39 2.57 -13.09 -5.76
C GLN A 39 1.16 -13.31 -5.22
N PRO A 40 0.51 -14.42 -5.61
CA PRO A 40 -0.70 -14.88 -4.94
C PRO A 40 -0.36 -15.35 -3.51
N LYS A 41 -1.31 -15.20 -2.58
CA LYS A 41 -1.22 -15.73 -1.22
C LYS A 41 -2.49 -16.51 -0.88
N GLY A 42 -2.42 -17.83 -0.96
CA GLY A 42 -3.61 -18.67 -0.81
C GLY A 42 -4.67 -18.35 -1.88
N ARG A 43 -5.92 -18.73 -1.62
CA ARG A 43 -6.95 -18.86 -2.66
C ARG A 43 -7.34 -17.57 -3.36
N ASN A 44 -7.36 -16.44 -2.65
CA ASN A 44 -7.92 -15.19 -3.17
C ASN A 44 -7.19 -13.93 -2.75
N LYS A 45 -6.02 -14.06 -2.11
CA LYS A 45 -5.22 -12.89 -1.70
C LYS A 45 -4.08 -12.65 -2.68
N ILE A 46 -3.73 -11.39 -2.86
CA ILE A 46 -2.56 -10.93 -3.61
C ILE A 46 -1.71 -10.11 -2.66
N LYS A 47 -0.39 -10.23 -2.80
CA LYS A 47 0.56 -9.33 -2.18
C LYS A 47 1.58 -8.86 -3.19
N ALA A 48 1.91 -7.59 -3.15
CA ALA A 48 3.04 -7.03 -3.86
C ALA A 48 3.81 -6.04 -2.97
N ALA A 49 5.05 -5.79 -3.33
CA ALA A 49 5.80 -4.63 -2.87
C ALA A 49 6.66 -4.10 -4.01
N PHE A 50 6.69 -2.78 -4.13
CA PHE A 50 7.52 -2.09 -5.11
C PHE A 50 8.38 -1.04 -4.42
N PRO A 51 9.69 -1.00 -4.71
CA PRO A 51 10.53 0.10 -4.26
C PRO A 51 10.09 1.42 -4.91
N LEU A 52 10.11 2.48 -4.11
CA LEU A 52 9.89 3.85 -4.57
C LEU A 52 11.24 4.54 -4.74
N ILE A 53 11.25 5.65 -5.50
CA ILE A 53 12.40 6.55 -5.54
C ILE A 53 12.74 6.99 -4.11
N ASP A 54 14.04 7.08 -3.81
CA ASP A 54 14.53 7.47 -2.50
C ASP A 54 13.93 8.81 -2.05
N HIS A 55 13.23 8.79 -0.92
CA HIS A 55 12.64 9.99 -0.35
C HIS A 55 13.71 10.74 0.44
N VAL A 56 13.78 12.07 0.29
CA VAL A 56 14.81 12.90 0.94
C VAL A 56 14.80 12.79 2.48
N ILE A 57 13.64 12.51 3.08
CA ILE A 57 13.48 12.38 4.53
C ILE A 57 13.51 10.92 5.01
N TYR A 58 12.88 10.01 4.27
CA TYR A 58 12.65 8.64 4.74
C TYR A 58 13.66 7.64 4.12
N GLY A 59 14.47 8.09 3.17
CA GLY A 59 15.40 7.25 2.41
C GLY A 59 14.67 6.22 1.56
N GLU A 60 15.11 4.97 1.65
CA GLU A 60 14.54 3.85 0.91
C GLU A 60 13.13 3.52 1.43
N THR A 61 12.12 3.69 0.57
CA THR A 61 10.73 3.38 0.91
C THR A 61 10.09 2.48 -0.14
N ILE A 62 8.96 1.88 0.22
CA ILE A 62 8.22 0.94 -0.62
C ILE A 62 6.73 1.26 -0.62
N LEU A 63 6.05 0.92 -1.72
CA LEU A 63 4.61 0.71 -1.75
C LEU A 63 4.31 -0.76 -1.48
N SER A 64 3.68 -1.06 -0.34
CA SER A 64 3.21 -2.38 0.03
C SER A 64 1.74 -2.56 -0.33
N ILE A 65 1.41 -3.59 -1.10
CA ILE A 65 0.06 -3.86 -1.60
C ILE A 65 -0.41 -5.20 -1.05
N SER A 66 -1.63 -5.22 -0.49
CA SER A 66 -2.29 -6.44 -0.04
C SER A 66 -3.77 -6.37 -0.38
N GLU A 67 -4.23 -7.19 -1.33
CA GLU A 67 -5.62 -7.23 -1.77
C GLU A 67 -6.23 -8.61 -1.56
N LYS A 68 -7.52 -8.67 -1.27
CA LYS A 68 -8.33 -9.89 -1.23
C LYS A 68 -9.45 -9.75 -2.24
N LEU A 69 -9.54 -10.72 -3.13
CA LEU A 69 -10.56 -10.81 -4.14
C LEU A 69 -11.72 -11.71 -3.67
N ASP A 70 -12.93 -11.45 -4.17
CA ASP A 70 -14.02 -12.42 -4.11
C ASP A 70 -13.96 -13.40 -5.30
N GLU A 71 -15.00 -14.23 -5.43
CA GLU A 71 -15.11 -15.22 -6.51
C GLU A 71 -15.36 -14.58 -7.88
N SER A 72 -15.90 -13.36 -7.94
CA SER A 72 -16.05 -12.57 -9.16
C SER A 72 -14.76 -11.86 -9.58
N GLY A 73 -13.76 -11.84 -8.70
CA GLY A 73 -12.51 -11.11 -8.87
C GLY A 73 -12.56 -9.65 -8.43
N SER A 74 -13.64 -9.23 -7.78
CA SER A 74 -13.75 -7.88 -7.21
C SER A 74 -12.92 -7.77 -5.93
N ILE A 75 -12.31 -6.61 -5.70
CA ILE A 75 -11.53 -6.34 -4.48
C ILE A 75 -12.52 -6.11 -3.33
N ILE A 76 -12.54 -7.03 -2.37
CA ILE A 76 -13.39 -6.93 -1.17
C ILE A 76 -12.62 -6.43 0.05
N GLN A 77 -11.29 -6.56 0.04
CA GLN A 77 -10.44 -6.02 1.09
C GLN A 77 -9.11 -5.58 0.49
N TYR A 78 -8.57 -4.45 0.92
CA TYR A 78 -7.26 -3.97 0.56
C TYR A 78 -6.54 -3.32 1.74
N HIS A 79 -5.22 -3.28 1.63
CA HIS A 79 -4.33 -2.47 2.44
C HIS A 79 -3.16 -2.03 1.55
N TYR A 80 -3.02 -0.71 1.38
CA TYR A 80 -1.97 -0.07 0.59
C TYR A 80 -1.12 0.79 1.52
N GLY A 81 0.13 0.40 1.75
CA GLY A 81 1.01 1.06 2.72
C GLY A 81 2.22 1.70 2.07
N TRP A 82 2.55 2.92 2.50
CA TRP A 82 3.87 3.50 2.34
C TRP A 82 4.71 3.18 3.57
N GLU A 83 5.74 2.37 3.37
CA GLU A 83 6.58 1.86 4.46
C GLU A 83 8.06 2.09 4.13
N GLU A 84 8.88 2.21 5.17
CA GLU A 84 10.33 2.18 5.01
C GLU A 84 10.79 0.78 4.55
N SER A 85 11.76 0.76 3.64
CA SER A 85 12.36 -0.47 3.13
C SER A 85 13.00 -1.30 4.24
N GLN A 86 12.79 -2.62 4.16
CA GLN A 86 13.32 -3.59 5.12
C GLN A 86 14.64 -4.22 4.66
N ARG A 87 15.16 -3.81 3.49
CA ARG A 87 16.31 -4.42 2.81
C ARG A 87 17.61 -4.32 3.62
N VAL A 88 17.87 -3.16 4.21
CA VAL A 88 19.10 -2.90 4.98
C VAL A 88 18.96 -3.29 6.44
N ARG A 89 17.82 -2.96 7.06
CA ARG A 89 17.55 -3.24 8.46
C ARG A 89 16.09 -3.63 8.63
N ALA A 90 15.85 -4.83 9.15
CA ALA A 90 14.52 -5.25 9.55
C ALA A 90 14.03 -4.38 10.73
N LYS A 91 12.87 -3.76 10.55
CA LYS A 91 12.17 -2.93 11.54
C LYS A 91 10.80 -3.56 11.84
N GLY A 92 10.33 -3.37 13.08
CA GLY A 92 8.98 -3.77 13.48
C GLY A 92 7.92 -3.07 12.62
N LYS A 93 6.73 -3.68 12.47
CA LYS A 93 5.65 -3.14 11.63
C LYS A 93 5.26 -1.71 12.01
N GLN A 94 5.25 -1.41 13.30
CA GLN A 94 4.98 -0.06 13.79
C GLN A 94 6.05 0.92 13.30
N VAL A 95 7.32 0.62 13.58
CA VAL A 95 8.45 1.52 13.32
C VAL A 95 8.62 1.89 11.84
N ARG A 96 8.37 0.95 10.92
CA ARG A 96 8.53 1.21 9.48
C ARG A 96 7.33 1.88 8.81
N HIS A 97 6.21 2.03 9.52
CA HIS A 97 4.97 2.56 8.97
C HIS A 97 5.07 4.07 8.79
N ILE A 98 4.81 4.57 7.59
CA ILE A 98 4.69 6.01 7.32
C ILE A 98 3.20 6.35 7.25
N MET A 99 2.48 5.78 6.28
CA MET A 99 1.03 5.89 6.15
C MET A 99 0.44 4.70 5.40
N ALA A 100 -0.86 4.44 5.53
CA ALA A 100 -1.52 3.41 4.75
C ALA A 100 -3.02 3.68 4.58
N PHE A 101 -3.62 3.09 3.55
CA PHE A 101 -5.07 3.08 3.34
C PHE A 101 -5.58 1.65 3.39
N GLY A 102 -6.72 1.45 4.03
CA GLY A 102 -7.34 0.15 4.17
C GLY A 102 -8.85 0.23 4.21
N ASN A 103 -9.49 -0.91 3.99
CA ASN A 103 -10.94 -1.06 4.13
C ASN A 103 -11.30 -2.26 5.03
N GLU A 104 -10.50 -2.55 6.04
CA GLU A 104 -10.91 -3.51 7.06
C GLU A 104 -12.14 -3.01 7.82
N ASN A 105 -13.22 -3.81 7.79
CA ASN A 105 -14.43 -3.48 8.51
C ASN A 105 -14.22 -3.61 10.02
N HIS A 106 -14.44 -2.52 10.75
CA HIS A 106 -14.37 -2.47 12.20
C HIS A 106 -15.77 -2.45 12.82
N ARG A 107 -15.90 -2.91 14.07
CA ARG A 107 -17.18 -2.82 14.79
C ARG A 107 -17.41 -1.37 15.24
N PRO A 108 -18.65 -0.85 15.18
CA PRO A 108 -19.00 0.44 15.77
C PRO A 108 -18.51 0.56 17.22
N GLY A 109 -17.89 1.70 17.56
CA GLY A 109 -17.35 1.98 18.90
C GLY A 109 -16.02 1.30 19.23
N SER A 110 -15.46 0.49 18.34
CA SER A 110 -14.09 -0.02 18.51
C SER A 110 -13.04 1.05 18.19
N SER A 111 -11.81 0.89 18.70
CA SER A 111 -10.71 1.83 18.46
C SER A 111 -10.27 1.97 17.00
N GLY A 112 -10.76 1.09 16.10
CA GLY A 112 -10.54 1.19 14.67
C GLY A 112 -11.69 1.80 13.88
N TRP A 113 -12.80 2.16 14.54
CA TRP A 113 -13.98 2.72 13.90
C TRP A 113 -13.77 4.19 13.51
N VAL A 114 -14.12 4.52 12.27
CA VAL A 114 -14.14 5.89 11.74
C VAL A 114 -15.45 6.10 10.97
N GLU A 115 -15.79 7.35 10.65
CA GLU A 115 -17.05 7.70 9.98
C GLU A 115 -17.20 7.01 8.62
N THR A 116 -16.12 6.93 7.84
CA THR A 116 -16.11 6.33 6.50
C THR A 116 -15.90 4.81 6.51
N ASN A 117 -16.07 4.14 7.66
CA ASN A 117 -15.87 2.69 7.76
C ASN A 117 -16.68 1.94 6.66
N PRO A 118 -16.05 1.03 5.90
CA PRO A 118 -14.78 0.38 6.22
C PRO A 118 -13.53 1.17 5.83
N PHE A 119 -13.64 2.21 5.01
CA PHE A 119 -12.50 2.95 4.46
C PHE A 119 -11.85 3.83 5.50
N HIS A 120 -10.53 3.69 5.66
CA HIS A 120 -9.76 4.44 6.63
C HIS A 120 -8.31 4.67 6.21
N HIS A 121 -7.74 5.74 6.74
CA HIS A 121 -6.34 6.13 6.56
C HIS A 121 -5.57 5.98 7.88
N HIS A 122 -4.54 5.14 7.86
CA HIS A 122 -3.57 4.95 8.93
C HIS A 122 -2.57 6.11 8.91
N HIS A 123 -2.91 7.19 9.60
CA HIS A 123 -2.35 8.51 9.32
C HIS A 123 -1.18 8.94 10.22
N VAL A 124 -0.82 8.13 11.21
CA VAL A 124 0.26 8.48 12.14
C VAL A 124 1.47 7.58 11.88
N PRO A 125 2.61 8.14 11.42
CA PRO A 125 3.86 7.38 11.28
C PRO A 125 4.23 6.71 12.61
N GLY A 126 4.72 5.48 12.56
CA GLY A 126 5.01 4.72 13.78
C GLY A 126 3.78 4.09 14.47
N GLU A 127 2.57 4.60 14.21
CA GLU A 127 1.34 4.20 14.90
C GLU A 127 0.22 3.73 13.95
N PRO A 128 0.37 2.58 13.27
CA PRO A 128 -0.62 2.06 12.31
C PRO A 128 -1.98 1.71 12.94
N LYS A 129 -2.18 1.85 14.25
CA LYS A 129 -3.49 1.68 14.87
C LYS A 129 -4.33 2.96 14.82
N GLN A 130 -3.70 4.12 14.68
CA GLN A 130 -4.38 5.40 14.57
C GLN A 130 -4.98 5.55 13.19
N ARG A 131 -6.29 5.80 13.13
CA ARG A 131 -7.07 5.84 11.90
C ARG A 131 -7.86 7.13 11.83
N LYS A 132 -8.10 7.61 10.62
CA LYS A 132 -9.06 8.67 10.34
C LYS A 132 -9.84 8.37 9.07
N SER A 133 -10.94 9.10 8.90
CA SER A 133 -11.79 9.00 7.71
C SER A 133 -10.99 9.31 6.44
N THR A 134 -11.37 8.67 5.34
CA THR A 134 -10.75 8.88 4.02
C THR A 134 -11.76 8.62 2.91
N ALA A 135 -11.65 9.35 1.80
CA ALA A 135 -12.41 9.04 0.59
C ALA A 135 -11.68 8.06 -0.35
N VAL A 136 -10.38 7.83 -0.11
CA VAL A 136 -9.50 6.97 -0.93
C VAL A 136 -9.94 5.50 -0.90
N GLN A 137 -10.11 4.89 -2.07
CA GLN A 137 -10.61 3.52 -2.20
C GLN A 137 -9.77 2.63 -3.13
N THR A 138 -8.95 3.23 -3.98
CA THR A 138 -8.28 2.55 -5.08
C THR A 138 -6.77 2.62 -4.97
N LEU A 139 -6.08 1.67 -5.61
CA LEU A 139 -4.61 1.64 -5.63
C LEU A 139 -4.06 2.85 -6.40
N GLU A 140 -4.77 3.27 -7.44
CA GLU A 140 -4.43 4.37 -8.33
C GLU A 140 -4.47 5.71 -7.59
N GLU A 141 -5.50 5.95 -6.77
CA GLU A 141 -5.55 7.12 -5.88
C GLU A 141 -4.37 7.14 -4.90
N VAL A 142 -4.00 5.99 -4.34
CA VAL A 142 -2.84 5.90 -3.44
C VAL A 142 -1.55 6.22 -4.20
N ILE A 143 -1.36 5.70 -5.41
CA ILE A 143 -0.20 6.02 -6.25
C ILE A 143 -0.13 7.53 -6.54
N GLN A 144 -1.26 8.18 -6.87
CA GLN A 144 -1.33 9.63 -7.09
C GLN A 144 -0.97 10.43 -5.84
N ILE A 145 -1.45 10.00 -4.66
CA ILE A 145 -1.09 10.61 -3.38
C ILE A 145 0.42 10.49 -3.14
N LEU A 146 0.98 9.29 -3.31
CA LEU A 146 2.42 9.07 -3.12
C LEU A 146 3.27 9.85 -4.11
N GLN A 147 2.80 10.05 -5.35
CA GLN A 147 3.50 10.89 -6.32
C GLN A 147 3.75 12.31 -5.80
N THR A 148 2.81 12.88 -5.05
CA THR A 148 3.03 14.18 -4.40
C THR A 148 4.25 14.12 -3.46
N TYR A 149 4.30 13.15 -2.56
CA TYR A 149 5.36 13.07 -1.55
C TYR A 149 6.71 12.66 -2.17
N ILE A 150 6.71 11.66 -3.03
CA ILE A 150 7.92 11.13 -3.65
C ILE A 150 8.56 12.15 -4.60
N CYS A 151 7.77 12.83 -5.44
CA CYS A 151 8.33 13.77 -6.42
C CYS A 151 8.71 15.13 -5.80
N THR A 152 8.00 15.58 -4.75
CA THR A 152 8.29 16.89 -4.13
C THR A 152 9.23 16.79 -2.93
N GLY A 153 9.49 15.58 -2.42
CA GLY A 153 10.21 15.36 -1.16
C GLY A 153 9.48 15.87 0.07
N LYS A 154 8.17 16.14 -0.03
CA LYS A 154 7.37 16.70 1.06
C LYS A 154 7.34 15.73 2.24
N HIS A 155 7.53 16.27 3.45
CA HIS A 155 7.31 15.51 4.67
C HIS A 155 5.84 15.12 4.82
N TYR A 156 5.59 13.86 5.15
CA TYR A 156 4.27 13.41 5.54
C TYR A 156 4.07 13.62 7.05
N ASP A 157 3.02 14.35 7.42
CA ASP A 157 2.56 14.48 8.80
C ASP A 157 1.11 14.02 8.97
N SER A 158 0.74 13.76 10.23
CA SER A 158 -0.56 13.19 10.59
C SER A 158 -1.76 14.13 10.37
N SER A 159 -1.54 15.42 10.09
CA SER A 159 -2.61 16.37 9.78
C SER A 159 -3.13 16.22 8.34
N HIS A 160 -2.37 15.61 7.43
CA HIS A 160 -2.77 15.46 6.01
C HIS A 160 -3.98 14.55 5.81
N ASN A 161 -5.05 15.08 5.19
CA ASN A 161 -6.30 14.36 4.92
C ASN A 161 -6.43 14.05 3.43
N PHE A 162 -7.14 12.96 3.13
CA PHE A 162 -7.38 12.45 1.77
C PHE A 162 -8.79 11.86 1.68
#